data_AF-A0A443S830-F1
#
_entry.id   AF-A0A443S830-F1
#
_cell.length_a   1.000
_cell.length_b   1.000
_cell.length_c   1.000
_cell.angle_alpha   90.00
_cell.angle_beta   90.00
_cell.angle_gamma   90.00
#
_symmetry.space_group_name_H-M   'P 1'
#
loop_
_entity.id
_entity.type
_entity.pdbx_description
1 polymer ?
#
loop_
_entity_poly.entity_id
_entity_poly.type
_entity_poly.pdbx_seq_one_letter_code
_entity_poly.pdbx_strand_id
1 'polypeptide(L)'
;DAGSFLAKTYGSILILVKRNFDKFMQSQVQAIEETKAPKKPKCGVFPFIKKFEQFAKQAESVFKISSSRRTDIDRWYVVLLRSMFDTINRLSDTHHKSPPEMVRLENYHYLHDVLCTLKIACLENEKKEAKQRYNEALKDYVARYFGRPLEKLNMFFEGVQLKVAQGVKEEEVSYQMAFSKQELRKVINTCSLKDIKKGLEEMYRKVEKHTCETDSTLVQVIWRSMQEEFLSQHKAINDMIERCYPDANITLSFTVADVLSVFSDIAQSH
;
A
#
# COMPACT_ATOMS: atom_id res chain seq x y z
N ASP A 1 54.47 -24.03 25.28
CA ASP A 1 53.73 -22.75 25.21
C ASP A 1 52.31 -22.98 24.67
N ALA A 2 51.40 -23.39 25.55
CA ALA A 2 50.04 -23.83 25.18
C ALA A 2 49.09 -22.65 24.87
N GLY A 3 49.34 -21.48 25.45
CA GLY A 3 48.55 -20.27 25.19
C GLY A 3 48.66 -19.77 23.76
N SER A 4 49.86 -19.83 23.18
CA SER A 4 50.12 -19.47 21.77
C SER A 4 49.42 -20.41 20.78
N PHE A 5 49.37 -21.71 21.08
CA PHE A 5 48.67 -22.70 20.24
C PHE A 5 47.14 -22.55 20.30
N LEU A 6 46.57 -22.35 21.50
CA LEU A 6 45.14 -22.13 21.67
C LEU A 6 44.67 -20.84 21.00
N ALA A 7 45.43 -19.75 21.11
CA ALA A 7 45.12 -18.49 20.45
C ALA A 7 45.12 -18.62 18.91
N LYS A 8 46.12 -19.32 18.34
CA LYS A 8 46.18 -19.58 16.89
C LYS A 8 45.04 -20.47 16.40
N THR A 9 44.71 -21.51 17.16
CA THR A 9 43.60 -22.43 16.83
C THR A 9 42.25 -21.71 16.91
N TYR A 10 42.01 -20.93 17.96
CA TYR A 10 40.78 -20.15 18.11
C TYR A 10 40.64 -19.08 17.01
N GLY A 11 41.74 -18.37 16.68
CA GLY A 11 41.76 -17.43 15.56
C GLY A 11 41.40 -18.09 14.22
N SER A 12 41.93 -19.28 13.94
CA SER A 12 41.64 -20.04 12.72
C SER A 12 40.17 -20.49 12.65
N ILE A 13 39.62 -20.94 13.77
CA ILE A 13 38.19 -21.30 13.89
C ILE A 13 37.30 -20.08 13.67
N LEU A 14 37.63 -18.93 14.27
CA LEU A 14 36.86 -17.69 14.08
C LEU A 14 36.82 -17.25 12.61
N ILE A 15 37.94 -17.37 11.88
CA ILE A 15 38.01 -17.07 10.45
C ILE A 15 37.11 -18.04 9.66
N LEU A 16 37.17 -19.34 9.98
CA LEU A 16 36.35 -20.35 9.31
C LEU A 16 34.86 -20.12 9.55
N VAL A 17 34.45 -19.81 10.79
CA VAL A 17 33.07 -19.49 11.15
C VAL A 17 32.58 -18.26 10.39
N LYS A 18 33.37 -17.17 10.36
CA LYS A 18 33.02 -15.97 9.59
C LYS A 18 32.83 -16.29 8.11
N ARG A 19 33.77 -17.03 7.50
CA ARG A 19 33.69 -17.40 6.08
C ARG A 19 32.46 -18.25 5.77
N ASN A 20 32.10 -19.17 6.66
CA ASN A 20 30.91 -20.01 6.50
C ASN A 20 29.63 -19.19 6.69
N PHE A 21 29.62 -18.25 7.63
CA PHE A 21 28.51 -17.32 7.83
C PHE A 21 28.31 -16.44 6.58
N ASP A 22 29.36 -15.81 6.06
CA ASP A 22 29.27 -14.98 4.85
C ASP A 22 28.75 -15.79 3.64
N LYS A 23 29.22 -17.04 3.47
CA LYS A 23 28.71 -17.94 2.42
C LYS A 23 27.23 -18.28 2.60
N PHE A 24 26.81 -18.53 3.84
CA PHE A 24 25.40 -18.78 4.14
C PHE A 24 24.54 -17.55 3.84
N MET A 25 24.98 -16.35 4.25
CA MET A 25 24.22 -15.13 3.98
C MET A 25 24.13 -14.84 2.48
N GLN A 26 25.21 -15.06 1.73
CA GLN A 26 25.18 -14.95 0.28
C GLN A 26 24.19 -15.93 -0.37
N SER A 27 24.08 -17.16 0.14
CA SER A 27 23.10 -18.12 -0.38
C SER A 27 21.66 -17.73 -0.04
N GLN A 28 21.43 -17.06 1.09
CA GLN A 28 20.11 -16.50 1.40
C GLN A 28 19.73 -15.38 0.42
N VAL A 29 20.67 -14.49 0.09
CA VAL A 29 20.46 -13.43 -0.91
C VAL A 29 20.13 -14.04 -2.27
N GLN A 30 20.93 -15.01 -2.73
CA GLN A 30 20.69 -15.68 -4.01
C GLN A 30 19.31 -16.38 -4.03
N ALA A 31 18.91 -17.03 -2.95
CA ALA A 31 17.60 -17.66 -2.85
C ALA A 31 16.43 -16.65 -2.92
N ILE A 32 16.62 -15.43 -2.41
CA ILE A 32 15.65 -14.33 -2.57
C ILE A 32 15.59 -13.94 -4.05
N GLU A 33 16.74 -13.63 -4.66
CA GLU A 33 16.84 -13.14 -6.04
C GLU A 33 16.32 -14.14 -7.07
N GLU A 34 16.51 -15.44 -6.85
CA GLU A 34 16.05 -16.52 -7.74
C GLU A 34 14.58 -16.90 -7.51
N THR A 35 13.90 -16.28 -6.54
CA THR A 35 12.49 -16.53 -6.29
C THR A 35 11.66 -16.20 -7.54
N LYS A 36 10.74 -17.11 -7.87
CA LYS A 36 9.77 -16.98 -8.95
C LYS A 36 8.39 -16.66 -8.39
N ALA A 37 7.55 -16.02 -9.21
CA ALA A 37 6.17 -15.74 -8.83
C ALA A 37 5.43 -17.04 -8.45
N PRO A 38 4.66 -17.04 -7.35
CA PRO A 38 3.78 -18.14 -7.00
C PRO A 38 2.83 -18.45 -8.16
N LYS A 39 2.54 -19.73 -8.39
CA LYS A 39 1.51 -20.17 -9.35
C LYS A 39 0.10 -20.22 -8.74
N LYS A 40 -0.04 -19.72 -7.51
CA LYS A 40 -1.30 -19.74 -6.76
C LYS A 40 -2.29 -18.73 -7.35
N PRO A 41 -3.60 -18.89 -7.14
CA PRO A 41 -4.59 -17.93 -7.63
C PRO A 41 -4.42 -16.53 -7.05
N LYS A 42 -3.93 -16.43 -5.81
CA LYS A 42 -3.54 -15.20 -5.15
C LYS A 42 -2.05 -15.30 -4.77
N CYS A 43 -1.30 -14.22 -4.99
CA CYS A 43 0.14 -14.19 -4.74
C CYS A 43 0.45 -14.29 -3.24
N GLY A 44 -0.13 -13.38 -2.44
CA GLY A 44 0.10 -13.28 -1.01
C GLY A 44 1.51 -12.78 -0.66
N VAL A 45 1.85 -12.93 0.61
CA VAL A 45 3.18 -12.62 1.14
C VAL A 45 4.20 -13.65 0.67
N PHE A 46 5.33 -13.18 0.11
CA PHE A 46 6.38 -14.05 -0.39
C PHE A 46 7.05 -14.84 0.75
N PRO A 47 7.37 -16.13 0.53
CA PRO A 47 7.96 -16.98 1.56
C PRO A 47 9.29 -16.46 2.12
N PHE A 48 10.08 -15.75 1.32
CA PHE A 48 11.36 -15.22 1.78
C PHE A 48 11.19 -14.15 2.88
N ILE A 49 10.07 -13.43 2.92
CA ILE A 49 9.79 -12.44 3.98
C ILE A 49 9.53 -13.16 5.31
N LYS A 50 8.74 -14.22 5.30
CA LYS A 50 8.48 -15.06 6.48
C LYS A 50 9.76 -15.76 6.96
N LYS A 51 10.61 -16.22 6.03
CA LYS A 51 11.93 -16.82 6.37
C LYS A 51 12.87 -15.79 7.00
N PHE A 52 12.93 -14.58 6.46
CA PHE A 52 13.72 -13.49 7.04
C PHE A 52 13.29 -13.17 8.47
N GLU A 53 11.99 -13.08 8.73
CA GLU A 53 11.47 -12.84 10.09
C GLU A 53 11.95 -13.91 11.07
N GLN A 54 11.83 -15.20 10.70
CA GLN A 54 12.29 -16.31 11.54
C GLN A 54 13.81 -16.26 11.77
N PHE A 55 14.57 -16.04 10.69
CA PHE A 55 16.01 -15.90 10.75
C PHE A 55 16.43 -14.74 11.67
N ALA A 56 15.81 -13.56 11.50
CA ALA A 56 16.15 -12.38 12.27
C ALA A 56 15.84 -12.58 13.77
N LYS A 57 14.70 -13.19 14.12
CA LYS A 57 14.39 -13.55 15.52
C LYS A 57 15.44 -14.48 16.14
N GLN A 58 15.89 -15.49 15.39
CA GLN A 58 16.93 -16.42 15.85
C GLN A 58 18.28 -15.74 15.96
N ALA A 59 18.65 -14.93 14.98
CA ALA A 59 19.95 -14.28 14.99
C ALA A 59 20.03 -13.20 16.08
N GLU A 60 18.98 -12.42 16.30
CA GLU A 60 18.92 -11.46 17.40
C GLU A 60 19.01 -12.15 18.77
N SER A 61 18.47 -13.36 18.96
CA SER A 61 18.64 -14.09 20.23
C SER A 61 20.08 -14.50 20.50
N VAL A 62 20.87 -14.76 19.45
CA VAL A 62 22.29 -15.13 19.53
C VAL A 62 23.19 -13.90 19.69
N PHE A 63 22.97 -12.87 18.87
CA PHE A 63 23.84 -11.69 18.80
C PHE A 63 23.56 -10.63 19.87
N LYS A 64 22.43 -10.71 20.60
CA LYS A 64 22.13 -9.80 21.72
C LYS A 64 23.21 -9.82 22.82
N ILE A 65 23.93 -10.94 22.97
CA ILE A 65 24.98 -11.12 23.99
C ILE A 65 26.38 -10.78 23.43
N SER A 66 26.56 -10.82 22.11
CA SER A 66 27.87 -10.73 21.45
C SER A 66 28.04 -9.40 20.71
N SER A 67 28.62 -8.41 21.38
CA SER A 67 28.84 -7.07 20.80
C SER A 67 29.91 -7.04 19.70
N SER A 68 30.90 -7.94 19.74
CA SER A 68 32.09 -7.89 18.87
C SER A 68 31.83 -8.30 17.41
N ARG A 69 30.69 -8.92 17.11
CA ARG A 69 30.31 -9.39 15.76
C ARG A 69 29.02 -8.76 15.23
N ARG A 70 28.45 -7.81 15.96
CA ARG A 70 27.18 -7.15 15.63
C ARG A 70 27.21 -6.46 14.26
N THR A 71 28.34 -5.81 13.95
CA THR A 71 28.53 -5.10 12.68
C THR A 71 28.45 -6.02 11.46
N ASP A 72 28.91 -7.27 11.57
CA ASP A 72 28.88 -8.24 10.47
C ASP A 72 27.42 -8.59 10.12
N ILE A 73 26.58 -8.89 11.12
CA ILE A 73 25.17 -9.21 10.88
C ILE A 73 24.33 -7.99 10.48
N ASP A 74 24.58 -6.83 11.07
CA ASP A 74 23.88 -5.59 10.71
C ASP A 74 24.07 -5.25 9.22
N ARG A 75 25.30 -5.42 8.70
CA ARG A 75 25.58 -5.28 7.26
C ARG A 75 24.73 -6.24 6.43
N TRP A 76 24.65 -7.51 6.84
CA TRP A 76 23.90 -8.51 6.09
C TRP A 76 22.38 -8.31 6.13
N TYR A 77 21.83 -7.78 7.22
CA TYR A 77 20.41 -7.42 7.27
C TYR A 77 20.05 -6.38 6.21
N VAL A 78 20.88 -5.35 6.05
CA VAL A 78 20.69 -4.33 5.01
C VAL A 78 20.74 -4.97 3.61
N VAL A 79 21.72 -5.82 3.34
CA VAL A 79 21.86 -6.52 2.05
C VAL A 79 20.63 -7.39 1.75
N LEU A 80 20.14 -8.16 2.73
CA LEU A 80 18.95 -8.99 2.59
C LEU A 80 17.72 -8.14 2.27
N LEU A 81 17.47 -7.07 3.04
CA LEU A 81 16.31 -6.21 2.81
C LEU A 81 16.33 -5.50 1.45
N ARG A 82 17.51 -5.07 0.99
CA ARG A 82 17.68 -4.51 -0.36
C ARG A 82 17.27 -5.53 -1.42
N SER A 83 17.80 -6.75 -1.34
CA SER A 83 17.45 -7.84 -2.24
C SER A 83 15.95 -8.19 -2.20
N MET A 84 15.32 -8.14 -1.01
CA MET A 84 13.89 -8.37 -0.84
C MET A 84 13.05 -7.26 -1.50
N PHE A 85 13.42 -6.00 -1.33
CA PHE A 85 12.73 -4.87 -1.97
C PHE A 85 12.77 -4.97 -3.49
N ASP A 86 13.94 -5.26 -4.06
CA ASP A 86 14.10 -5.40 -5.52
C ASP A 86 13.32 -6.61 -6.04
N THR A 87 13.35 -7.72 -5.31
CA THR A 87 12.62 -8.94 -5.65
C THR A 87 11.11 -8.75 -5.57
N ILE A 88 10.58 -8.04 -4.56
CA ILE A 88 9.14 -7.72 -4.45
C ILE A 88 8.67 -6.96 -5.69
N ASN A 89 9.40 -5.92 -6.09
CA ASN A 89 9.07 -5.11 -7.26
C ASN A 89 9.16 -5.94 -8.55
N ARG A 90 10.23 -6.72 -8.72
CA ARG A 90 10.40 -7.58 -9.89
C ARG A 90 9.27 -8.61 -10.00
N LEU A 91 8.82 -9.18 -8.88
CA LEU A 91 7.80 -10.20 -8.87
C LEU A 91 6.38 -9.63 -8.97
N SER A 92 6.12 -8.41 -8.52
CA SER A 92 4.79 -7.79 -8.57
C SER A 92 4.24 -7.75 -9.99
N ASP A 93 5.10 -7.52 -10.97
CA ASP A 93 4.70 -7.36 -12.37
C ASP A 93 4.59 -8.69 -13.13
N THR A 94 5.00 -9.80 -12.50
CA THR A 94 5.03 -11.12 -13.14
C THR A 94 3.86 -12.03 -12.76
N HIS A 95 3.10 -11.68 -11.72
CA HIS A 95 1.99 -12.52 -11.25
C HIS A 95 0.69 -12.23 -12.04
N HIS A 96 0.34 -13.13 -12.96
CA HIS A 96 -0.73 -12.91 -13.95
C HIS A 96 -2.18 -12.84 -13.41
N LYS A 97 -2.42 -13.15 -12.13
CA LYS A 97 -3.78 -13.17 -11.52
C LYS A 97 -4.01 -12.13 -10.43
N SER A 98 -2.94 -11.56 -9.87
CA SER A 98 -3.03 -10.62 -8.76
C SER A 98 -2.58 -9.26 -9.26
N PRO A 99 -3.30 -8.17 -8.96
CA PRO A 99 -2.85 -6.82 -9.28
C PRO A 99 -1.43 -6.57 -8.75
N PRO A 100 -0.50 -6.00 -9.55
CA PRO A 100 0.84 -5.66 -9.08
C PRO A 100 0.82 -4.78 -7.82
N GLU A 101 -0.12 -3.83 -7.75
CA GLU A 101 -0.33 -2.96 -6.59
C GLU A 101 -0.70 -3.77 -5.35
N MET A 102 -1.57 -4.78 -5.49
CA MET A 102 -1.93 -5.67 -4.38
C MET A 102 -0.74 -6.52 -3.93
N VAL A 103 0.03 -7.06 -4.87
CA VAL A 103 1.24 -7.84 -4.52
C VAL A 103 2.22 -6.97 -3.74
N ARG A 104 2.50 -5.75 -4.19
CA ARG A 104 3.34 -4.79 -3.46
C ARG A 104 2.74 -4.47 -2.10
N LEU A 105 1.45 -4.16 -2.04
CA LEU A 105 0.75 -3.76 -0.84
C LEU A 105 0.83 -4.82 0.26
N GLU A 106 0.49 -6.08 -0.03
CA GLU A 106 0.56 -7.19 0.94
C GLU A 106 1.98 -7.42 1.46
N ASN A 107 2.96 -7.40 0.54
CA ASN A 107 4.35 -7.71 0.87
C ASN A 107 5.02 -6.58 1.66
N TYR A 108 4.80 -5.32 1.29
CA TYR A 108 5.35 -4.18 2.03
C TYR A 108 4.63 -3.96 3.36
N HIS A 109 3.32 -4.23 3.45
CA HIS A 109 2.59 -4.22 4.72
C HIS A 109 3.19 -5.23 5.71
N TYR A 110 3.32 -6.49 5.29
CA TYR A 110 3.89 -7.54 6.12
C TYR A 110 5.35 -7.24 6.49
N LEU A 111 6.16 -6.80 5.53
CA LEU A 111 7.56 -6.48 5.80
C LEU A 111 7.71 -5.31 6.78
N HIS A 112 6.89 -4.27 6.65
CA HIS A 112 6.89 -3.16 7.60
C HIS A 112 6.50 -3.62 9.02
N ASP A 113 5.49 -4.48 9.15
CA ASP A 113 5.07 -5.05 10.43
C ASP A 113 6.18 -5.91 11.08
N VAL A 114 6.85 -6.75 10.28
CA VAL A 114 8.02 -7.52 10.71
C VAL A 114 9.11 -6.60 11.26
N LEU A 115 9.45 -5.52 10.54
CA LEU A 115 10.49 -4.58 10.98
C LEU A 115 10.08 -3.80 12.24
N CYS A 116 8.80 -3.45 12.38
CA CYS A 116 8.27 -2.83 13.59
C CYS A 116 8.32 -3.77 14.81
N THR A 117 8.11 -5.06 14.58
CA THR A 117 8.16 -6.09 15.63
C THR A 117 9.59 -6.43 16.04
N LEU A 118 10.50 -6.56 15.07
CA LEU A 118 11.91 -6.90 15.32
C LEU A 118 12.67 -5.79 16.05
N LYS A 119 12.38 -4.52 15.77
CA LYS A 119 13.01 -3.34 16.41
C LYS A 119 14.54 -3.35 16.35
N ILE A 120 15.09 -3.81 15.22
CA ILE A 120 16.53 -3.88 14.98
C ILE A 120 17.04 -2.47 14.62
N ALA A 121 17.94 -1.92 15.43
CA ALA A 121 18.37 -0.52 15.33
C ALA A 121 19.02 -0.16 13.98
N CYS A 122 19.77 -1.08 13.38
CA CYS A 122 20.43 -0.82 12.08
C CYS A 122 19.45 -0.79 10.89
N LEU A 123 18.20 -1.22 11.08
CA LEU A 123 17.18 -1.32 10.02
C LEU A 123 16.14 -0.19 10.05
N GLU A 124 16.39 0.88 10.81
CA GLU A 124 15.46 2.01 10.92
C GLU A 124 15.21 2.71 9.58
N ASN A 125 16.21 2.77 8.70
CA ASN A 125 16.06 3.34 7.36
C ASN A 125 15.20 2.45 6.47
N GLU A 126 15.46 1.14 6.49
CA GLU A 126 14.72 0.14 5.72
C GLU A 126 13.27 0.04 6.22
N LYS A 127 13.02 0.20 7.51
CA LYS A 127 11.66 0.30 8.07
C LYS A 127 10.91 1.50 7.51
N LYS A 128 11.54 2.68 7.44
CA LYS A 128 10.95 3.88 6.83
C LYS A 128 10.68 3.67 5.34
N GLU A 129 11.61 3.06 4.62
CA GLU A 129 11.46 2.74 3.19
C GLU A 129 10.33 1.73 2.96
N ALA A 130 10.22 0.68 3.77
CA ALA A 130 9.12 -0.28 3.70
C ALA A 130 7.77 0.41 3.94
N LYS A 131 7.69 1.33 4.91
CA LYS A 131 6.48 2.15 5.15
C LYS A 131 6.13 3.03 3.96
N GLN A 132 7.12 3.68 3.36
CA GLN A 132 6.92 4.53 2.19
C GLN A 132 6.37 3.71 1.02
N ARG A 133 7.02 2.60 0.67
CA ARG A 133 6.61 1.72 -0.43
C ARG A 133 5.23 1.08 -0.18
N TYR A 134 4.93 0.76 1.09
CA TYR A 134 3.60 0.33 1.51
C TYR A 134 2.54 1.40 1.21
N ASN A 135 2.78 2.65 1.63
CA ASN A 135 1.84 3.76 1.40
C ASN A 135 1.68 4.10 -0.09
N GLU A 136 2.76 4.05 -0.86
CA GLU A 136 2.73 4.22 -2.32
C GLU A 136 1.89 3.13 -2.98
N ALA A 137 2.12 1.86 -2.62
CA ALA A 137 1.31 0.75 -3.13
C ALA A 137 -0.17 0.87 -2.75
N LEU A 138 -0.48 1.34 -1.54
CA LEU A 138 -1.85 1.59 -1.09
C LEU A 138 -2.51 2.69 -1.94
N LYS A 139 -1.80 3.80 -2.14
CA LYS A 139 -2.27 4.91 -2.96
C LYS A 139 -2.52 4.48 -4.40
N ASP A 140 -1.58 3.75 -5.00
CA ASP A 140 -1.71 3.23 -6.36
C ASP A 140 -2.90 2.26 -6.48
N TYR A 141 -3.06 1.38 -5.49
CA TYR A 141 -4.19 0.44 -5.45
C TYR A 141 -5.53 1.18 -5.37
N VAL A 142 -5.66 2.15 -4.47
CA VAL A 142 -6.87 2.97 -4.35
C VAL A 142 -7.11 3.71 -5.67
N ALA A 143 -6.12 4.44 -6.19
CA ALA A 143 -6.27 5.18 -7.45
C ALA A 143 -6.76 4.30 -8.61
N ARG A 144 -6.30 3.04 -8.68
CA ARG A 144 -6.65 2.10 -9.75
C ARG A 144 -7.99 1.40 -9.55
N TYR A 145 -8.33 1.03 -8.31
CA TYR A 145 -9.47 0.15 -8.02
C TYR A 145 -10.65 0.85 -7.33
N PHE A 146 -10.51 2.12 -6.97
CA PHE A 146 -11.57 2.89 -6.33
C PHE A 146 -12.83 3.05 -7.21
N GLY A 147 -12.75 2.73 -8.50
CA GLY A 147 -13.95 2.39 -9.28
C GLY A 147 -14.98 3.50 -9.37
N ARG A 148 -14.51 4.75 -9.60
CA ARG A 148 -15.29 5.97 -9.90
C ARG A 148 -16.77 5.91 -9.46
N PRO A 149 -17.07 5.78 -8.15
CA PRO A 149 -18.46 5.75 -7.67
C PRO A 149 -19.21 7.05 -7.99
N LEU A 150 -18.46 8.13 -8.26
CA LEU A 150 -18.93 9.43 -8.70
C LEU A 150 -18.54 9.74 -10.16
N GLU A 151 -18.38 8.74 -11.03
CA GLU A 151 -17.84 8.92 -12.40
C GLU A 151 -18.48 10.08 -13.17
N LYS A 152 -19.82 10.13 -13.21
CA LYS A 152 -20.54 11.17 -13.96
C LYS A 152 -20.31 12.57 -13.38
N LEU A 153 -20.27 12.68 -12.05
CA LEU A 153 -19.95 13.93 -11.37
C LEU A 153 -18.50 14.33 -11.66
N ASN A 154 -17.56 13.40 -11.52
CA ASN A 154 -16.14 13.65 -11.81
C ASN A 154 -15.93 14.11 -13.26
N MET A 155 -16.56 13.45 -14.25
CA MET A 155 -16.47 13.88 -15.65
C MET A 155 -17.06 15.28 -15.89
N PHE A 156 -18.19 15.60 -15.28
CA PHE A 156 -18.78 16.94 -15.38
C PHE A 156 -17.83 18.00 -14.82
N PHE A 157 -17.27 17.74 -13.64
CA PHE A 157 -16.41 18.66 -12.91
C PHE A 157 -14.99 18.75 -13.47
N GLU A 158 -14.45 17.70 -14.08
CA GLU A 158 -13.26 17.75 -14.94
C GLU A 158 -13.49 18.70 -16.12
N GLY A 159 -14.67 18.63 -16.76
CA GLY A 159 -15.06 19.57 -17.82
C GLY A 159 -15.16 21.02 -17.34
N VAL A 160 -15.71 21.24 -16.15
CA VAL A 160 -15.73 22.57 -15.50
C VAL A 160 -14.30 23.08 -15.27
N GLN A 161 -13.42 22.27 -14.69
CA GLN A 161 -12.02 22.64 -14.44
C GLN A 161 -11.29 22.99 -15.75
N LEU A 162 -11.53 22.24 -16.83
CA LEU A 162 -10.96 22.54 -18.14
C LEU A 162 -11.45 23.89 -18.68
N LYS A 163 -12.71 24.27 -18.45
CA LYS A 163 -13.22 25.59 -18.85
C LYS A 163 -12.62 26.72 -18.04
N VAL A 164 -12.47 26.53 -16.73
CA VAL A 164 -11.79 27.50 -15.87
C VAL A 164 -10.32 27.67 -16.31
N ALA A 165 -9.64 26.57 -16.62
CA ALA A 165 -8.27 26.60 -17.16
C ALA A 165 -8.16 27.29 -18.54
N GLN A 166 -9.24 27.31 -19.33
CA GLN A 166 -9.33 28.05 -20.59
C GLN A 166 -9.61 29.56 -20.40
N GLY A 167 -9.68 30.05 -19.15
CA GLY A 167 -9.86 31.46 -18.83
C GLY A 167 -11.30 31.89 -18.55
N VAL A 168 -12.25 30.94 -18.48
CA VAL A 168 -13.61 31.24 -18.00
C VAL A 168 -13.55 31.50 -16.51
N LYS A 169 -14.12 32.61 -16.04
CA LYS A 169 -14.19 32.88 -14.59
C LYS A 169 -15.09 31.88 -13.90
N GLU A 170 -14.78 31.54 -12.65
CA GLU A 170 -15.54 30.54 -11.88
C GLU A 170 -17.02 30.93 -11.78
N GLU A 171 -17.34 32.19 -11.49
CA GLU A 171 -18.73 32.68 -11.46
C GLU A 171 -19.48 32.59 -12.81
N GLU A 172 -18.75 32.56 -13.93
CA GLU A 172 -19.31 32.56 -15.28
C GLU A 172 -19.51 31.14 -15.85
N VAL A 173 -18.99 30.11 -15.18
CA VAL A 173 -19.15 28.70 -15.59
C VAL A 173 -20.62 28.35 -15.80
N SER A 174 -21.50 28.85 -14.93
CA SER A 174 -22.93 28.57 -14.97
C SER A 174 -23.64 29.08 -16.25
N TYR A 175 -23.02 29.99 -17.00
CA TYR A 175 -23.51 30.48 -18.30
C TYR A 175 -23.07 29.60 -19.48
N GLN A 176 -22.10 28.71 -19.28
CA GLN A 176 -21.68 27.75 -20.31
C GLN A 176 -22.78 26.70 -20.50
N MET A 177 -23.33 26.58 -21.70
CA MET A 177 -24.48 25.70 -21.99
C MET A 177 -24.27 24.25 -21.51
N ALA A 178 -23.07 23.69 -21.72
CA ALA A 178 -22.71 22.34 -21.31
C ALA A 178 -22.52 22.16 -19.79
N PHE A 179 -22.34 23.26 -19.06
CA PHE A 179 -22.08 23.28 -17.61
C PHE A 179 -23.07 24.18 -16.87
N SER A 180 -24.29 24.32 -17.40
CA SER A 180 -25.30 25.20 -16.81
C SER A 180 -25.83 24.65 -15.48
N LYS A 181 -26.52 25.51 -14.70
CA LYS A 181 -27.21 25.09 -13.45
C LYS A 181 -28.17 23.92 -13.69
N GLN A 182 -28.81 23.87 -14.86
CA GLN A 182 -29.74 22.80 -15.22
C GLN A 182 -28.99 21.48 -15.50
N GLU A 183 -27.87 21.53 -16.22
CA GLU A 183 -27.06 20.33 -16.50
C GLU A 183 -26.44 19.78 -15.22
N LEU A 184 -25.93 20.64 -14.33
CA LEU A 184 -25.43 20.21 -13.02
C LEU A 184 -26.52 19.46 -12.22
N ARG A 185 -27.74 20.01 -12.14
CA ARG A 185 -28.86 19.32 -11.45
C ARG A 185 -29.18 17.96 -12.08
N LYS A 186 -29.14 17.85 -13.41
CA LYS A 186 -29.34 16.56 -14.10
C LYS A 186 -28.26 15.55 -13.71
N VAL A 187 -26.98 15.94 -13.69
CA VAL A 187 -25.88 15.06 -13.31
C VAL A 187 -26.01 14.60 -11.86
N ILE A 188 -26.28 15.52 -10.93
CA ILE A 188 -26.49 15.19 -9.51
C ILE A 188 -27.63 14.19 -9.33
N ASN A 189 -28.75 14.39 -10.02
CA ASN A 189 -29.90 13.48 -9.95
C ASN A 189 -29.60 12.07 -10.48
N THR A 190 -28.54 11.90 -11.29
CA THR A 190 -28.11 10.57 -11.76
C THR A 190 -27.23 9.81 -10.76
N CYS A 191 -26.79 10.47 -9.69
CA CYS A 191 -25.98 9.91 -8.62
C CYS A 191 -26.84 9.80 -7.35
N SER A 192 -27.55 8.67 -7.20
CA SER A 192 -28.31 8.40 -5.98
C SER A 192 -27.44 7.71 -4.93
N LEU A 193 -27.81 7.85 -3.65
CA LEU A 193 -27.16 7.10 -2.57
C LEU A 193 -27.22 5.58 -2.78
N LYS A 194 -28.29 5.09 -3.44
CA LYS A 194 -28.47 3.67 -3.78
C LYS A 194 -27.41 3.20 -4.79
N ASP A 195 -27.11 4.01 -5.81
CA ASP A 195 -26.09 3.69 -6.81
C ASP A 195 -24.69 3.72 -6.20
N ILE A 196 -24.43 4.70 -5.32
CA ILE A 196 -23.19 4.78 -4.56
C ILE A 196 -23.02 3.55 -3.69
N LYS A 197 -24.04 3.16 -2.92
CA LYS A 197 -24.00 1.94 -2.10
C LYS A 197 -23.65 0.71 -2.94
N LYS A 198 -24.30 0.54 -4.09
CA LYS A 198 -24.00 -0.58 -4.99
C LYS A 198 -22.55 -0.54 -5.51
N GLY A 199 -22.06 0.64 -5.92
CA GLY A 199 -20.67 0.81 -6.37
C GLY A 199 -19.65 0.51 -5.27
N LEU A 200 -19.92 0.96 -4.05
CA LEU A 200 -19.09 0.69 -2.87
C LEU A 200 -19.10 -0.79 -2.48
N GLU A 201 -20.24 -1.48 -2.55
CA GLU A 201 -20.32 -2.93 -2.32
C GLU A 201 -19.50 -3.72 -3.37
N GLU A 202 -19.59 -3.34 -4.65
CA GLU A 202 -18.80 -3.96 -5.72
C GLU A 202 -17.30 -3.73 -5.53
N MET A 203 -16.92 -2.53 -5.07
CA MET A 203 -15.55 -2.20 -4.73
C MET A 203 -15.05 -3.03 -3.56
N TYR A 204 -15.82 -3.16 -2.47
CA TYR A 204 -15.47 -3.98 -1.31
C TYR A 204 -15.22 -5.45 -1.72
N ARG A 205 -16.15 -6.03 -2.49
CA ARG A 205 -15.99 -7.41 -3.02
C ARG A 205 -14.73 -7.56 -3.88
N LYS A 206 -14.34 -6.54 -4.65
CA LYS A 206 -13.07 -6.55 -5.41
C LYS A 206 -11.86 -6.56 -4.48
N VAL A 207 -11.88 -5.77 -3.40
CA VAL A 207 -10.81 -5.77 -2.38
C VAL A 207 -10.67 -7.16 -1.75
N GLU A 208 -11.76 -7.77 -1.31
CA GLU A 208 -11.75 -9.13 -0.74
C GLU A 208 -11.22 -10.17 -1.75
N LYS A 209 -11.63 -10.04 -3.02
CA LYS A 209 -11.20 -10.96 -4.08
C LYS A 209 -9.70 -10.83 -4.36
N HIS A 210 -9.16 -9.61 -4.36
CA HIS A 210 -7.75 -9.37 -4.63
C HIS A 210 -6.84 -9.76 -3.45
N THR A 211 -7.31 -9.58 -2.21
CA THR A 211 -6.52 -9.82 -1.00
C THR A 211 -6.38 -11.32 -0.74
N CYS A 212 -5.18 -11.80 -0.43
CA CYS A 212 -4.89 -13.21 -0.20
C CYS A 212 -5.52 -13.73 1.09
N GLU A 213 -5.37 -12.98 2.18
CA GLU A 213 -5.94 -13.29 3.49
C GLU A 213 -7.10 -12.32 3.76
N THR A 214 -8.34 -12.79 3.60
CA THR A 214 -9.55 -11.94 3.73
C THR A 214 -9.78 -11.44 5.15
N ASP A 215 -9.33 -12.18 6.17
CA ASP A 215 -9.40 -11.80 7.58
C ASP A 215 -8.23 -10.88 8.01
N SER A 216 -7.42 -10.43 7.05
CA SER A 216 -6.31 -9.51 7.32
C SER A 216 -6.84 -8.12 7.67
N THR A 217 -6.19 -7.49 8.67
CA THR A 217 -6.36 -6.06 8.97
C THR A 217 -6.11 -5.17 7.74
N LEU A 218 -5.43 -5.69 6.71
CA LEU A 218 -5.19 -5.00 5.45
C LEU A 218 -6.47 -4.64 4.71
N VAL A 219 -7.52 -5.48 4.72
CA VAL A 219 -8.80 -5.15 4.07
C VAL A 219 -9.41 -3.92 4.71
N GLN A 220 -9.40 -3.84 6.05
CA GLN A 220 -9.89 -2.69 6.80
C GLN A 220 -9.07 -1.43 6.50
N VAL A 221 -7.75 -1.55 6.37
CA VAL A 221 -6.89 -0.41 6.03
C VAL A 221 -7.15 0.09 4.60
N ILE A 222 -7.28 -0.82 3.63
CA ILE A 222 -7.66 -0.46 2.26
C ILE A 222 -9.02 0.23 2.25
N TRP A 223 -10.00 -0.35 2.96
CA TRP A 223 -11.36 0.19 3.01
C TRP A 223 -11.40 1.60 3.60
N ARG A 224 -10.66 1.83 4.69
CA ARG A 224 -10.51 3.17 5.26
C ARG A 224 -9.85 4.14 4.28
N SER A 225 -8.81 3.71 3.57
CA SER A 225 -8.16 4.57 2.57
C SER A 225 -9.11 4.90 1.40
N MET A 226 -9.97 3.97 0.99
CA MET A 226 -11.02 4.21 0.01
C MET A 226 -12.07 5.18 0.54
N GLN A 227 -12.48 5.06 1.81
CA GLN A 227 -13.38 6.02 2.45
C GLN A 227 -12.79 7.43 2.45
N GLU A 228 -11.53 7.58 2.84
CA GLU A 228 -10.83 8.88 2.86
C GLU A 228 -10.76 9.50 1.45
N GLU A 229 -10.48 8.69 0.41
CA GLU A 229 -10.51 9.13 -0.98
C GLU A 229 -11.92 9.57 -1.42
N PHE A 230 -12.96 8.83 -1.05
CA PHE A 230 -14.35 9.21 -1.34
C PHE A 230 -14.70 10.58 -0.74
N LEU A 231 -14.37 10.75 0.54
CA LEU A 231 -14.65 11.99 1.27
C LEU A 231 -13.88 13.18 0.68
N SER A 232 -12.64 12.95 0.23
CA SER A 232 -11.85 13.94 -0.49
C SER A 232 -12.54 14.38 -1.79
N GLN A 233 -13.00 13.44 -2.62
CA GLN A 233 -13.72 13.75 -3.86
C GLN A 233 -15.04 14.46 -3.60
N HIS A 234 -15.81 14.01 -2.61
CA HIS A 234 -17.06 14.65 -2.21
C HIS A 234 -16.83 16.10 -1.77
N LYS A 235 -15.78 16.35 -0.98
CA LYS A 235 -15.42 17.71 -0.57
C LYS A 235 -15.01 18.56 -1.78
N ALA A 236 -14.13 18.07 -2.63
CA ALA A 236 -13.67 18.79 -3.81
C ALA A 236 -14.82 19.17 -4.75
N ILE A 237 -15.81 18.28 -4.92
CA ILE A 237 -17.02 18.56 -5.69
C ILE A 237 -17.85 19.68 -5.04
N ASN A 238 -18.12 19.61 -3.73
CA ASN A 238 -18.89 20.66 -3.05
C ASN A 238 -18.17 22.03 -3.12
N ASP A 239 -16.86 22.06 -2.87
CA ASP A 239 -16.05 23.26 -2.98
C ASP A 239 -16.12 23.87 -4.40
N MET A 240 -16.32 23.05 -5.44
CA MET A 240 -16.45 23.52 -6.81
C MET A 240 -17.86 23.96 -7.17
N ILE A 241 -18.89 23.33 -6.58
CA ILE A 241 -20.28 23.81 -6.67
C ILE A 241 -20.39 25.21 -6.07
N GLU A 242 -19.84 25.42 -4.88
CA GLU A 242 -19.88 26.71 -4.19
C GLU A 242 -19.23 27.84 -5.00
N ARG A 243 -18.08 27.57 -5.63
CA ARG A 243 -17.35 28.56 -6.43
C ARG A 243 -17.95 28.81 -7.81
N CYS A 244 -18.35 27.75 -8.52
CA CYS A 244 -18.78 27.86 -9.92
C CYS A 244 -20.28 28.11 -10.10
N TYR A 245 -21.08 27.89 -9.05
CA TYR A 245 -22.54 28.01 -9.07
C TYR A 245 -23.07 28.79 -7.86
N PRO A 246 -22.58 30.03 -7.63
CA PRO A 246 -23.07 30.85 -6.53
C PRO A 246 -24.59 31.10 -6.66
N ASP A 247 -25.24 31.20 -5.50
CA ASP A 247 -26.68 31.43 -5.33
C ASP A 247 -27.60 30.43 -6.04
N ALA A 248 -27.05 29.29 -6.50
CA ALA A 248 -27.83 28.29 -7.20
C ALA A 248 -28.65 27.40 -6.24
N ASN A 249 -28.32 27.39 -4.94
CA ASN A 249 -28.88 26.46 -3.95
C ASN A 249 -28.86 25.01 -4.48
N ILE A 250 -27.72 24.60 -5.05
CA ILE A 250 -27.47 23.24 -5.53
C ILE A 250 -26.57 22.56 -4.52
N THR A 251 -26.99 21.39 -4.05
CA THR A 251 -26.19 20.52 -3.18
C THR A 251 -26.22 19.10 -3.76
N LEU A 252 -25.26 18.27 -3.35
CA LEU A 252 -25.32 16.84 -3.64
C LEU A 252 -26.55 16.20 -2.98
N SER A 253 -27.03 15.11 -3.56
CA SER A 253 -28.23 14.37 -3.13
C SER A 253 -28.02 13.53 -1.86
N PHE A 254 -26.79 13.50 -1.34
CA PHE A 254 -26.37 12.74 -0.18
C PHE A 254 -25.36 13.56 0.62
N THR A 255 -25.27 13.28 1.91
CA THR A 255 -24.37 13.95 2.85
C THR A 255 -23.14 13.09 3.16
N VAL A 256 -22.15 13.70 3.80
CA VAL A 256 -21.00 12.97 4.37
C VAL A 256 -21.46 11.90 5.38
N ALA A 257 -22.50 12.19 6.18
CA ALA A 257 -23.02 11.25 7.16
C ALA A 257 -23.64 10.01 6.49
N ASP A 258 -24.39 10.21 5.40
CA ASP A 258 -24.96 9.11 4.62
C ASP A 258 -23.88 8.19 4.05
N VAL A 259 -22.82 8.79 3.49
CA VAL A 259 -21.67 8.05 2.94
C VAL A 259 -20.97 7.25 4.04
N LEU A 260 -20.67 7.87 5.18
CA LEU A 260 -20.05 7.19 6.32
C LEU A 260 -20.90 6.03 6.82
N SER A 261 -22.22 6.21 6.88
CA SER A 261 -23.15 5.11 7.21
C SER A 261 -23.02 3.96 6.22
N VAL A 262 -23.00 4.24 4.92
CA VAL A 262 -22.86 3.19 3.90
C VAL A 262 -21.52 2.45 4.01
N PHE A 263 -20.40 3.16 4.21
CA PHE A 263 -19.09 2.53 4.42
C PHE A 263 -19.07 1.64 5.67
N SER A 264 -19.71 2.08 6.76
CA SER A 264 -19.85 1.32 8.00
C SER A 264 -20.74 0.10 7.82
N ASP A 265 -21.90 0.24 7.18
CA ASP A 265 -22.84 -0.86 6.94
C ASP A 265 -22.19 -1.98 6.11
N ILE A 266 -21.44 -1.62 5.06
CA ILE A 266 -20.71 -2.58 4.23
C ILE A 266 -19.65 -3.30 5.06
N ALA A 267 -18.87 -2.57 5.86
CA ALA A 267 -17.83 -3.16 6.70
C ALA A 267 -18.37 -4.04 7.84
N GLN A 268 -19.60 -3.81 8.32
CA GLN A 268 -20.26 -4.65 9.33
C GLN A 268 -20.94 -5.89 8.74
N SER A 269 -21.26 -5.86 7.44
CA SER A 269 -21.94 -6.94 6.74
C SER A 269 -21.01 -8.05 6.24
N HIS A 270 -19.70 -7.88 6.43
CA HIS A 270 -18.63 -8.75 5.95
C HIS A 270 -17.62 -9.00 7.08
#